data_AF-A0A6C2UPX5-F1
#
_entry.id   AF-A0A6C2UPX5-F1
#
_cell.length_a   1.000
_cell.length_b   1.000
_cell.length_c   1.000
_cell.angle_alpha   90.00
_cell.angle_beta   90.00
_cell.angle_gamma   90.00
#
_symmetry.space_group_name_H-M   'P 1'
#
loop_
_entity.id
_entity.type
_entity.pdbx_description
1 polymer ?
#
loop_
_entity_poly.entity_id
_entity_poly.type
_entity_poly.pdbx_seq_one_letter_code
_entity_poly.pdbx_strand_id
1 'polypeptide(L)'
;MAPCSAITLTEITQHVSANSYSNFHAGLFVADGNSRGFTDGASPRVPAYQHDLARDFIHSNFTAMGYDTWLDPFSFNKTFSSNPTNYTYQGCNNVVAVKWGNGGTNVYIVGAHYDSVDSGQPNITGICPGADDNASGVSGMLEAARVIQEHVFRDTIIFIAFDGEEKDFKGSDHFVGTHTTTSILATNETVFLRSSIKGMISADMIGYDDTNTVMDIVIGRVNTDDSPTADAVEQALTNYTALAPYQGLGWTGSDHMPFHNVGIPSILFIEGDYYDYWNNPPEYENPYYHSDGDSIDSPNYISYSYASEATKCIVGYLCEQAQVIPPATLVQSVTGGSTLELCWFTAPNVVYNLYGADSLLQTNPWTFIQSFPPTNATVEFSIQLDLNTVTQSMFRVESQ
;
A
#
# COMPACT_ATOMS: atom_id res chain seq x y z
N MET A 1 -35.89 -11.08 -8.28
CA MET A 1 -34.44 -11.25 -8.02
C MET A 1 -34.09 -10.48 -6.77
N ALA A 2 -33.15 -10.97 -5.94
CA ALA A 2 -32.47 -10.09 -4.99
C ALA A 2 -31.73 -9.01 -5.81
N PRO A 3 -31.69 -7.75 -5.36
CA PRO A 3 -30.97 -6.71 -6.10
C PRO A 3 -29.51 -7.13 -6.25
N CYS A 4 -28.93 -6.94 -7.44
CA CYS A 4 -27.49 -7.10 -7.62
C CYS A 4 -26.78 -6.04 -6.79
N SER A 5 -26.18 -6.45 -5.68
CA SER A 5 -25.30 -5.60 -4.91
C SER A 5 -23.89 -5.71 -5.49
N ALA A 6 -23.37 -4.60 -6.00
CA ALA A 6 -21.95 -4.48 -6.33
C ALA A 6 -21.13 -4.70 -5.07
N ILE A 7 -19.92 -5.25 -5.20
CA ILE A 7 -18.97 -5.21 -4.08
C ILE A 7 -18.69 -3.75 -3.76
N THR A 8 -18.94 -3.37 -2.51
CA THR A 8 -18.74 -2.01 -2.01
C THR A 8 -17.29 -1.82 -1.58
N LEU A 9 -16.82 -0.57 -1.56
CA LEU A 9 -15.48 -0.28 -1.06
C LEU A 9 -15.32 -0.72 0.40
N THR A 10 -16.38 -0.57 1.20
CA THR A 10 -16.43 -1.08 2.57
C THR A 10 -16.24 -2.60 2.63
N GLU A 11 -16.84 -3.38 1.73
CA GLU A 11 -16.61 -4.84 1.70
C GLU A 11 -15.16 -5.18 1.35
N ILE A 12 -14.53 -4.43 0.43
CA ILE A 12 -13.10 -4.61 0.10
C ILE A 12 -12.23 -4.29 1.31
N THR A 13 -12.47 -3.18 2.01
CA THR A 13 -11.66 -2.83 3.19
C THR A 13 -11.82 -3.84 4.32
N GLN A 14 -12.99 -4.48 4.48
CA GLN A 14 -13.15 -5.55 5.47
C GLN A 14 -12.40 -6.85 5.13
N HIS A 15 -11.79 -6.99 3.95
CA HIS A 15 -10.88 -8.09 3.66
C HIS A 15 -9.51 -7.95 4.32
N VAL A 16 -9.19 -6.78 4.89
CA VAL A 16 -8.00 -6.60 5.74
C VAL A 16 -8.11 -7.49 6.97
N SER A 17 -7.07 -8.27 7.23
CA SER A 17 -7.03 -9.29 8.27
C SER A 17 -5.84 -9.09 9.21
N ALA A 18 -6.13 -8.96 10.50
CA ALA A 18 -5.10 -8.95 11.56
C ALA A 18 -4.22 -10.22 11.54
N ASN A 19 -4.79 -11.37 11.15
CA ASN A 19 -4.03 -12.62 11.02
C ASN A 19 -3.04 -12.57 9.86
N SER A 20 -3.45 -12.02 8.72
CA SER A 20 -2.56 -11.87 7.56
C SER A 20 -1.47 -10.83 7.85
N TYR A 21 -1.87 -9.68 8.40
CA TYR A 21 -0.96 -8.64 8.86
C TYR A 21 0.10 -9.19 9.82
N SER A 22 -0.31 -9.87 10.90
CA SER A 22 0.63 -10.42 11.90
C SER A 22 1.56 -11.50 11.31
N ASN A 23 1.11 -12.26 10.31
CA ASN A 23 1.97 -13.20 9.61
C ASN A 23 3.06 -12.50 8.78
N PHE A 24 2.72 -11.41 8.09
CA PHE A 24 3.73 -10.57 7.42
C PHE A 24 4.70 -9.97 8.43
N HIS A 25 4.17 -9.46 9.54
CA HIS A 25 4.95 -8.84 10.60
C HIS A 25 5.99 -9.80 11.20
N ALA A 26 5.58 -11.02 11.55
CA ALA A 26 6.50 -12.05 12.04
C ALA A 26 7.56 -12.46 10.99
N GLY A 27 7.25 -12.35 9.69
CA GLY A 27 8.16 -12.63 8.58
C GLY A 27 9.25 -11.56 8.37
N LEU A 28 9.16 -10.42 9.06
CA LEU A 28 10.11 -9.31 8.98
C LEU A 28 11.20 -9.37 10.07
N PHE A 29 11.40 -10.50 10.74
CA PHE A 29 12.50 -10.71 11.69
C PHE A 29 12.55 -9.66 12.81
N VAL A 30 11.42 -9.45 13.48
CA VAL A 30 11.24 -8.41 14.51
C VAL A 30 11.24 -8.94 15.95
N ALA A 31 11.66 -10.17 16.15
CA ALA A 31 11.88 -10.77 17.48
C ALA A 31 13.19 -10.29 18.10
N ASP A 32 13.31 -10.45 19.43
CA ASP A 32 14.47 -10.03 20.22
C ASP A 32 15.79 -10.53 19.60
N GLY A 33 16.76 -9.62 19.49
CA GLY A 33 18.10 -9.93 18.97
C GLY A 33 18.20 -10.04 17.45
N ASN A 34 17.13 -9.79 16.69
CA ASN A 34 17.21 -9.56 15.25
C ASN A 34 17.45 -8.08 14.94
N SER A 35 18.15 -7.79 13.85
CA SER A 35 18.33 -6.44 13.34
C SER A 35 18.19 -6.40 11.84
N ARG A 36 17.31 -5.50 11.36
CA ARG A 36 17.24 -5.10 9.96
C ARG A 36 18.02 -3.82 9.71
N GLY A 37 19.02 -3.53 10.53
CA GLY A 37 19.93 -2.41 10.33
C GLY A 37 21.12 -2.79 9.44
N PHE A 38 22.14 -1.94 9.47
CA PHE A 38 23.40 -2.17 8.77
C PHE A 38 24.49 -2.64 9.73
N THR A 39 25.54 -3.25 9.18
CA THR A 39 26.72 -3.65 9.95
C THR A 39 27.37 -2.44 10.64
N ASP A 40 27.73 -2.62 11.91
CA ASP A 40 28.46 -1.62 12.68
C ASP A 40 29.93 -1.52 12.25
N GLY A 41 30.59 -0.41 12.62
CA GLY A 41 32.05 -0.28 12.52
C GLY A 41 32.56 0.43 11.27
N ALA A 42 33.66 -0.09 10.70
CA ALA A 42 34.40 0.54 9.62
C ALA A 42 33.64 0.48 8.28
N SER A 43 33.84 1.49 7.43
CA SER A 43 33.27 1.52 6.09
C SER A 43 33.94 0.50 5.14
N PRO A 44 33.21 -0.12 4.20
CA PRO A 44 31.77 0.05 3.92
C PRO A 44 30.88 -0.67 4.95
N ARG A 45 29.78 -0.01 5.33
CA ARG A 45 28.68 -0.65 6.05
C ARG A 45 27.73 -1.29 5.04
N VAL A 46 27.25 -2.48 5.33
CA VAL A 46 26.38 -3.27 4.44
C VAL A 46 25.16 -3.75 5.21
N PRO A 47 24.06 -4.11 4.54
CA PRO A 47 22.92 -4.77 5.18
C PRO A 47 23.33 -5.90 6.14
N ALA A 48 22.69 -5.96 7.31
CA ALA A 48 22.80 -7.12 8.19
C ALA A 48 22.10 -8.34 7.56
N TYR A 49 22.32 -9.51 8.15
CA TYR A 49 21.74 -10.75 7.62
C TYR A 49 20.20 -10.72 7.59
N GLN A 50 19.55 -10.28 8.68
CA GLN A 50 18.09 -10.18 8.73
C GLN A 50 17.53 -9.04 7.88
N HIS A 51 18.31 -7.98 7.61
CA HIS A 51 17.96 -6.94 6.63
C HIS A 51 17.75 -7.55 5.24
N ASP A 52 18.75 -8.30 4.74
CA ASP A 52 18.66 -8.98 3.44
C ASP A 52 17.52 -10.02 3.40
N LEU A 53 17.29 -10.76 4.50
CA LEU A 53 16.17 -11.69 4.57
C LEU A 53 14.82 -10.98 4.55
N ALA A 54 14.69 -9.82 5.20
CA ALA A 54 13.47 -9.01 5.15
C ALA A 54 13.22 -8.49 3.73
N ARG A 55 14.24 -7.97 3.05
CA ARG A 55 14.16 -7.58 1.62
C ARG A 55 13.64 -8.73 0.77
N ASP A 56 14.24 -9.90 0.89
CA ASP A 56 13.88 -11.07 0.09
C ASP A 56 12.46 -11.56 0.42
N PHE A 57 12.06 -11.50 1.69
CA PHE A 57 10.70 -11.79 2.14
C PHE A 57 9.69 -10.83 1.49
N ILE A 58 9.93 -9.52 1.54
CA ILE A 58 9.06 -8.51 0.93
C ILE A 58 8.95 -8.72 -0.58
N HIS A 59 10.10 -8.86 -1.27
CA HIS A 59 10.14 -9.07 -2.72
C HIS A 59 9.38 -10.33 -3.14
N SER A 60 9.59 -11.44 -2.41
CA SER A 60 8.94 -12.71 -2.73
C SER A 60 7.42 -12.67 -2.52
N ASN A 61 6.94 -11.94 -1.50
CA ASN A 61 5.51 -11.76 -1.27
C ASN A 61 4.86 -10.95 -2.40
N PHE A 62 5.42 -9.79 -2.78
CA PHE A 62 4.90 -9.03 -3.92
C PHE A 62 4.90 -9.85 -5.22
N THR A 63 5.98 -10.59 -5.48
CA THR A 63 6.06 -11.47 -6.65
C THR A 63 4.99 -12.57 -6.61
N ALA A 64 4.78 -13.20 -5.44
CA ALA A 64 3.77 -14.25 -5.27
C ALA A 64 2.34 -13.72 -5.42
N MET A 65 2.12 -12.45 -5.08
CA MET A 65 0.86 -11.72 -5.29
C MET A 65 0.65 -11.26 -6.74
N GLY A 66 1.63 -11.48 -7.63
CA GLY A 66 1.53 -11.18 -9.06
C GLY A 66 1.81 -9.72 -9.44
N TYR A 67 2.51 -8.97 -8.58
CA TYR A 67 2.97 -7.62 -8.90
C TYR A 67 4.22 -7.64 -9.78
N ASP A 68 4.36 -6.63 -10.65
CA ASP A 68 5.62 -6.38 -11.35
C ASP A 68 6.62 -5.80 -10.35
N THR A 69 7.54 -6.67 -9.90
CA THR A 69 8.40 -6.42 -8.74
C THR A 69 9.86 -6.39 -9.15
N TRP A 70 10.64 -5.43 -8.65
CA TRP A 70 12.09 -5.39 -8.82
C TRP A 70 12.81 -4.81 -7.59
N LEU A 71 14.12 -5.08 -7.54
CA LEU A 71 15.04 -4.41 -6.61
C LEU A 71 15.65 -3.18 -7.27
N ASP A 72 15.69 -2.08 -6.54
CA ASP A 72 16.29 -0.81 -6.93
C ASP A 72 17.58 -0.58 -6.12
N PRO A 73 18.74 -1.07 -6.61
CA PRO A 73 19.98 -1.06 -5.86
C PRO A 73 20.63 0.32 -5.83
N PHE A 74 21.19 0.69 -4.67
CA PHE A 74 21.90 1.94 -4.51
C PHE A 74 23.01 1.87 -3.46
N SER A 75 23.75 2.97 -3.33
CA SER A 75 24.81 3.14 -2.34
C SER A 75 24.93 4.63 -2.04
N PHE A 76 25.26 4.97 -0.80
CA PHE A 76 25.35 6.37 -0.38
C PHE A 76 26.46 6.58 0.65
N ASN A 77 26.77 7.84 0.89
CA ASN A 77 27.69 8.26 1.95
C ASN A 77 26.90 9.04 3.00
N LYS A 78 27.17 8.80 4.27
CA LYS A 78 26.51 9.46 5.40
C LYS A 78 27.53 9.88 6.44
N THR A 79 27.42 11.13 6.87
CA THR A 79 28.12 11.68 8.03
C THR A 79 27.07 12.00 9.09
N PHE A 80 27.27 11.52 10.32
CA PHE A 80 26.35 11.78 11.42
C PHE A 80 26.70 13.10 12.11
N SER A 81 25.69 13.83 12.60
CA SER A 81 25.90 15.12 13.27
C SER A 81 26.81 15.03 14.50
N SER A 82 26.82 13.88 15.17
CA SER A 82 27.65 13.60 16.35
C SER A 82 29.05 13.05 16.02
N ASN A 83 29.30 12.65 14.76
CA ASN A 83 30.56 12.03 14.35
C ASN A 83 30.96 12.48 12.94
N PRO A 84 32.08 13.23 12.78
CA PRO A 84 32.52 13.73 11.47
C PRO A 84 33.04 12.64 10.52
N THR A 85 33.05 11.37 10.95
CA THR A 85 33.43 10.24 10.10
C THR A 85 32.37 10.03 9.02
N ASN A 86 32.82 9.99 7.77
CA ASN A 86 31.98 9.65 6.63
C ASN A 86 31.96 8.13 6.43
N TYR A 87 30.76 7.55 6.46
CA TYR A 87 30.55 6.13 6.22
C TYR A 87 29.92 5.91 4.84
N THR A 88 30.52 5.05 4.04
CA THR A 88 29.90 4.51 2.83
C THR A 88 29.01 3.34 3.19
N TYR A 89 27.77 3.36 2.69
CA TYR A 89 26.78 2.29 2.74
C TYR A 89 26.65 1.66 1.35
N GLN A 90 26.71 0.34 1.27
CA GLN A 90 26.65 -0.42 0.00
C GLN A 90 25.71 -1.60 0.12
N GLY A 91 25.17 -2.05 -1.02
CA GLY A 91 24.24 -3.18 -1.07
C GLY A 91 22.81 -2.84 -0.66
N CYS A 92 22.49 -1.55 -0.56
CA CYS A 92 21.13 -1.09 -0.26
C CYS A 92 20.20 -1.37 -1.45
N ASN A 93 18.95 -1.69 -1.17
CA ASN A 93 17.93 -1.94 -2.20
C ASN A 93 16.56 -1.48 -1.74
N ASN A 94 15.91 -0.58 -2.48
CA ASN A 94 14.45 -0.49 -2.34
C ASN A 94 13.82 -1.73 -2.99
N VAL A 95 12.68 -2.17 -2.48
CA VAL A 95 11.83 -3.18 -3.13
C VAL A 95 10.61 -2.46 -3.71
N VAL A 96 10.47 -2.47 -5.03
CA VAL A 96 9.38 -1.78 -5.72
C VAL A 96 8.44 -2.81 -6.33
N ALA A 97 7.14 -2.65 -6.12
CA ALA A 97 6.10 -3.51 -6.69
C ALA A 97 5.00 -2.66 -7.33
N VAL A 98 4.72 -2.91 -8.61
CA VAL A 98 3.76 -2.14 -9.40
C VAL A 98 2.53 -2.97 -9.73
N LYS A 99 1.36 -2.38 -9.47
CA LYS A 99 0.07 -2.82 -10.01
C LYS A 99 -0.38 -1.82 -11.06
N TRP A 100 -0.24 -2.22 -12.32
CA TRP A 100 -0.61 -1.38 -13.45
C TRP A 100 -2.11 -1.11 -13.48
N GLY A 101 -2.44 0.16 -13.70
CA GLY A 101 -3.81 0.59 -13.93
C GLY A 101 -4.32 0.21 -15.32
N ASN A 102 -5.63 0.07 -15.45
CA ASN A 102 -6.31 -0.16 -16.72
C ASN A 102 -6.79 1.18 -17.32
N GLY A 103 -5.94 1.82 -18.10
CA GLY A 103 -6.27 3.02 -18.89
C GLY A 103 -6.16 4.36 -18.17
N GLY A 104 -5.92 4.36 -16.86
CA GLY A 104 -5.55 5.55 -16.09
C GLY A 104 -4.09 5.95 -16.32
N THR A 105 -3.81 7.23 -16.09
CA THR A 105 -2.44 7.78 -16.20
C THR A 105 -1.92 8.25 -14.85
N ASN A 106 -2.75 8.27 -13.81
CA ASN A 106 -2.30 8.67 -12.49
C ASN A 106 -1.55 7.52 -11.80
N VAL A 107 -0.73 7.89 -10.84
CA VAL A 107 0.07 6.99 -10.01
C VAL A 107 -0.17 7.34 -8.55
N TYR A 108 -0.43 6.34 -7.73
CA TYR A 108 -0.55 6.45 -6.28
C TYR A 108 0.48 5.55 -5.62
N ILE A 109 1.19 6.07 -4.63
CA ILE A 109 2.31 5.38 -3.99
C ILE A 109 1.98 5.14 -2.52
N VAL A 110 2.26 3.94 -2.04
CA VAL A 110 2.33 3.63 -0.61
C VAL A 110 3.73 3.09 -0.35
N GLY A 111 4.44 3.69 0.60
CA GLY A 111 5.76 3.22 1.00
C GLY A 111 5.87 3.08 2.50
N ALA A 112 6.83 2.27 2.92
CA ALA A 112 7.25 2.07 4.30
C ALA A 112 8.71 1.63 4.27
N HIS A 113 9.54 2.02 5.23
CA HIS A 113 10.92 1.55 5.25
C HIS A 113 11.02 0.19 5.95
N TYR A 114 11.94 -0.64 5.48
CA TYR A 114 12.15 -1.96 6.06
C TYR A 114 13.47 -2.08 6.84
N ASP A 115 14.36 -1.10 6.72
CA ASP A 115 15.52 -1.01 7.61
C ASP A 115 15.09 -0.58 9.02
N SER A 116 15.87 -0.98 10.01
CA SER A 116 15.72 -0.51 11.40
C SER A 116 16.96 0.27 11.83
N VAL A 117 16.84 1.10 12.88
CA VAL A 117 18.04 1.69 13.50
C VAL A 117 19.07 0.62 13.87
N ASP A 118 20.35 0.99 13.73
CA ASP A 118 21.49 0.16 14.09
C ASP A 118 22.33 0.83 15.18
N SER A 119 23.08 0.02 15.93
CA SER A 119 23.97 0.49 17.00
C SER A 119 25.10 1.41 16.50
N GLY A 120 25.30 1.47 15.18
CA GLY A 120 26.20 2.40 14.52
C GLY A 120 25.69 3.85 14.49
N GLN A 121 24.47 4.11 14.97
CA GLN A 121 23.86 5.43 15.10
C GLN A 121 24.09 6.07 16.48
N PRO A 122 24.11 7.41 16.59
CA PRO A 122 24.29 8.10 17.86
C PRO A 122 23.09 7.86 18.80
N ASN A 123 23.36 7.57 20.07
CA ASN A 123 22.36 7.34 21.12
C ASN A 123 21.50 6.07 20.99
N ILE A 124 21.83 5.18 20.04
CA ILE A 124 21.21 3.85 19.95
C ILE A 124 22.07 2.85 20.71
N THR A 125 21.50 2.21 21.75
CA THR A 125 22.18 1.19 22.56
C THR A 125 21.40 -0.11 22.49
N GLY A 126 21.55 -0.87 21.41
CA GLY A 126 20.83 -2.14 21.27
C GLY A 126 20.86 -2.70 19.86
N ILE A 127 20.26 -3.88 19.72
CA ILE A 127 19.92 -4.51 18.45
C ILE A 127 18.43 -4.22 18.30
N CYS A 128 18.07 -3.12 17.62
CA CYS A 128 16.68 -2.68 17.46
C CYS A 128 16.00 -3.49 16.35
N PRO A 129 15.04 -4.37 16.66
CA PRO A 129 14.38 -5.20 15.66
C PRO A 129 13.43 -4.41 14.75
N GLY A 130 12.87 -3.31 15.27
CA GLY A 130 12.00 -2.40 14.51
C GLY A 130 10.58 -2.93 14.31
N ALA A 131 10.02 -3.61 15.31
CA ALA A 131 8.67 -4.17 15.22
C ALA A 131 7.66 -3.10 14.84
N ASP A 132 7.61 -2.01 15.58
CA ASP A 132 6.80 -0.88 15.21
C ASP A 132 7.50 0.02 14.19
N ASP A 133 8.80 0.26 14.34
CA ASP A 133 9.61 1.13 13.48
C ASP A 133 10.62 0.36 12.60
N ASN A 134 10.26 -0.08 11.38
CA ASN A 134 8.97 0.12 10.71
C ASN A 134 8.45 -1.15 10.04
N ALA A 135 8.59 -2.31 10.72
CA ALA A 135 7.91 -3.52 10.23
C ALA A 135 6.39 -3.39 10.25
N SER A 136 5.84 -2.54 11.12
CA SER A 136 4.40 -2.27 11.15
C SER A 136 3.91 -1.65 9.83
N GLY A 137 4.59 -0.61 9.32
CA GLY A 137 4.28 0.01 8.03
C GLY A 137 4.44 -0.95 6.87
N VAL A 138 5.52 -1.73 6.84
CA VAL A 138 5.76 -2.74 5.80
C VAL A 138 4.68 -3.83 5.82
N SER A 139 4.25 -4.26 7.01
CA SER A 139 3.19 -5.27 7.16
C SER A 139 1.84 -4.74 6.68
N GLY A 140 1.51 -3.49 7.01
CA GLY A 140 0.30 -2.83 6.51
C GLY A 140 0.31 -2.66 4.99
N MET A 141 1.47 -2.31 4.42
CA MET A 141 1.67 -2.23 2.98
C MET A 141 1.48 -3.60 2.29
N LEU A 142 2.09 -4.66 2.82
CA LEU A 142 1.94 -6.03 2.28
C LEU A 142 0.50 -6.54 2.40
N GLU A 143 -0.18 -6.23 3.51
CA GLU A 143 -1.59 -6.61 3.69
C GLU A 143 -2.52 -5.82 2.76
N ALA A 144 -2.29 -4.52 2.59
CA ALA A 144 -3.01 -3.72 1.61
C ALA A 144 -2.82 -4.28 0.20
N ALA A 145 -1.58 -4.62 -0.18
CA ALA A 145 -1.28 -5.28 -1.45
C ALA A 145 -2.04 -6.61 -1.60
N ARG A 146 -2.00 -7.49 -0.59
CA ARG A 146 -2.74 -8.76 -0.60
C ARG A 146 -4.24 -8.56 -0.83
N VAL A 147 -4.85 -7.54 -0.22
CA VAL A 147 -6.27 -7.26 -0.40
C VAL A 147 -6.56 -6.75 -1.81
N ILE A 148 -5.77 -5.80 -2.30
CA ILE A 148 -6.07 -5.16 -3.59
C ILE A 148 -5.63 -5.97 -4.81
N GLN A 149 -4.78 -6.99 -4.64
CA GLN A 149 -4.27 -7.80 -5.76
C GLN A 149 -5.42 -8.37 -6.61
N GLU A 150 -6.53 -8.75 -5.97
CA GLU A 150 -7.70 -9.42 -6.58
C GLU A 150 -8.57 -8.47 -7.41
N HIS A 151 -8.29 -7.17 -7.35
CA HIS A 151 -9.09 -6.13 -7.98
C HIS A 151 -8.34 -5.46 -9.14
N VAL A 152 -9.08 -4.92 -10.10
CA VAL A 152 -8.53 -4.10 -11.18
C VAL A 152 -8.72 -2.64 -10.81
N PHE A 153 -7.75 -1.79 -11.14
CA PHE A 153 -7.80 -0.35 -10.85
C PHE A 153 -7.66 0.43 -12.15
N ARG A 154 -8.25 1.62 -12.22
CA ARG A 154 -8.04 2.51 -13.36
C ARG A 154 -6.61 3.01 -13.39
N ASP A 155 -6.13 3.54 -12.27
CA ASP A 155 -4.82 4.15 -12.15
C ASP A 155 -3.79 3.18 -11.56
N THR A 156 -2.51 3.51 -11.74
CA THR A 156 -1.39 2.66 -11.30
C THR A 156 -1.15 2.84 -9.81
N ILE A 157 -0.87 1.74 -9.12
CA ILE A 157 -0.50 1.72 -7.71
C ILE A 157 0.92 1.19 -7.60
N ILE A 158 1.77 1.86 -6.82
CA ILE A 158 3.13 1.43 -6.54
C ILE A 158 3.28 1.24 -5.03
N PHE A 159 3.78 0.07 -4.65
CA PHE A 159 4.24 -0.20 -3.30
C PHE A 159 5.75 -0.14 -3.28
N ILE A 160 6.33 0.53 -2.26
CA ILE A 160 7.77 0.66 -2.14
C ILE A 160 8.21 0.37 -0.70
N ALA A 161 8.96 -0.71 -0.50
CA ALA A 161 9.72 -0.88 0.73
C ALA A 161 11.05 -0.13 0.61
N PHE A 162 11.18 0.99 1.32
CA PHE A 162 12.39 1.82 1.28
C PHE A 162 13.49 1.24 2.17
N ASP A 163 14.73 1.44 1.75
CA ASP A 163 15.92 1.10 2.52
C ASP A 163 16.66 2.37 2.94
N GLY A 164 17.30 2.35 4.10
CA GLY A 164 18.09 3.47 4.60
C GLY A 164 17.27 4.70 4.97
N GLU A 165 16.02 4.54 5.42
CA GLU A 165 15.25 5.66 5.99
C GLU A 165 15.98 6.24 7.19
N GLU A 166 16.48 5.34 8.02
CA GLU A 166 17.13 5.63 9.29
C GLU A 166 18.48 6.34 9.13
N LYS A 167 18.84 6.65 7.88
CA LYS A 167 20.03 7.40 7.45
C LYS A 167 19.63 8.68 6.71
N ASP A 168 18.49 9.25 7.08
CA ASP A 168 17.69 10.30 6.43
C ASP A 168 17.20 9.89 5.03
N PHE A 169 16.20 8.99 4.99
CA PHE A 169 15.33 8.72 3.84
C PHE A 169 16.11 8.52 2.53
N LYS A 170 17.21 7.76 2.59
CA LYS A 170 18.15 7.61 1.47
C LYS A 170 17.56 6.78 0.34
N GLY A 171 16.75 5.78 0.67
CA GLY A 171 16.03 4.96 -0.29
C GLY A 171 15.00 5.75 -1.07
N SER A 172 14.16 6.52 -0.40
CA SER A 172 13.15 7.37 -1.04
C SER A 172 13.79 8.53 -1.83
N ASP A 173 14.88 9.14 -1.35
CA ASP A 173 15.65 10.13 -2.11
C ASP A 173 16.23 9.54 -3.41
N HIS A 174 16.82 8.34 -3.32
CA HIS A 174 17.31 7.62 -4.49
C HIS A 174 16.18 7.29 -5.46
N PHE A 175 15.03 6.78 -4.98
CA PHE A 175 13.89 6.46 -5.83
C PHE A 175 13.37 7.71 -6.56
N VAL A 176 13.16 8.82 -5.84
CA VAL A 176 12.72 10.09 -6.44
C VAL A 176 13.72 10.60 -7.48
N GLY A 177 15.01 10.47 -7.22
CA GLY A 177 16.08 10.89 -8.12
C GLY A 177 16.21 10.06 -9.40
N THR A 178 15.83 8.79 -9.37
CA THR A 178 16.10 7.82 -10.46
C THR A 178 14.86 7.31 -11.18
N HIS A 179 13.74 7.16 -10.47
CA HIS A 179 12.48 6.60 -10.96
C HIS A 179 11.36 7.63 -11.13
N THR A 180 11.67 8.93 -10.96
CA THR A 180 10.73 10.01 -11.30
C THR A 180 11.35 11.06 -12.21
N THR A 181 10.56 11.60 -13.13
CA THR A 181 11.03 12.58 -14.12
C THR A 181 9.99 13.67 -14.39
N THR A 182 10.42 14.85 -14.84
CA THR A 182 9.53 15.88 -15.38
C THR A 182 9.36 15.78 -16.90
N SER A 183 10.11 14.91 -17.56
CA SER A 183 10.09 14.73 -19.03
C SER A 183 9.30 13.50 -19.42
N ILE A 184 8.21 13.70 -20.18
CA ILE A 184 7.42 12.61 -20.77
C ILE A 184 8.26 11.72 -21.70
N LEU A 185 9.36 12.23 -22.27
CA LEU A 185 10.23 11.43 -23.15
C LEU A 185 11.17 10.50 -22.37
N ALA A 186 11.31 10.71 -21.06
CA ALA A 186 12.15 9.91 -20.18
C ALA A 186 11.34 8.85 -19.41
N THR A 187 10.01 8.82 -19.54
CA THR A 187 9.18 7.82 -18.86
C THR A 187 9.31 6.45 -19.52
N ASN A 188 9.30 5.41 -18.70
CA ASN A 188 9.30 4.01 -19.13
C ASN A 188 8.66 3.15 -18.03
N GLU A 189 8.83 1.83 -18.09
CA GLU A 189 8.23 0.86 -17.15
C GLU A 189 8.68 1.07 -15.68
N THR A 190 9.81 1.72 -15.43
CA THR A 190 10.31 2.00 -14.07
C THR A 190 10.43 3.50 -13.76
N VAL A 191 10.33 4.38 -14.76
CA VAL A 191 10.48 5.84 -14.60
C VAL A 191 9.14 6.55 -14.83
N PHE A 192 8.59 7.15 -13.78
CA PHE A 192 7.26 7.75 -13.75
C PHE A 192 7.32 9.28 -13.89
N LEU A 193 6.30 9.86 -14.54
CA LEU A 193 6.20 11.31 -14.64
C LEU A 193 5.79 11.89 -13.27
N ARG A 194 6.53 12.85 -12.73
CA ARG A 194 6.21 13.46 -11.43
C ARG A 194 4.79 14.03 -11.39
N SER A 195 4.36 14.64 -12.49
CA SER A 195 3.00 15.19 -12.58
C SER A 195 1.90 14.14 -12.69
N SER A 196 2.22 12.86 -12.94
CA SER A 196 1.26 11.76 -12.85
C SER A 196 1.13 11.17 -11.44
N ILE A 197 2.11 11.40 -10.55
CA ILE A 197 2.05 10.93 -9.17
C ILE A 197 1.15 11.88 -8.37
N LYS A 198 0.00 11.38 -7.93
CA LYS A 198 -1.07 12.18 -7.31
C LYS A 198 -1.10 12.10 -5.79
N GLY A 199 -0.40 11.13 -5.22
CA GLY A 199 -0.27 10.98 -3.78
C GLY A 199 0.77 9.92 -3.44
N MET A 200 1.52 10.18 -2.37
CA MET A 200 2.40 9.22 -1.72
C MET A 200 2.06 9.19 -0.23
N ILE A 201 1.81 8.00 0.30
CA ILE A 201 1.66 7.74 1.73
C ILE A 201 2.94 7.07 2.22
N SER A 202 3.65 7.71 3.15
CA SER A 202 4.69 7.06 3.96
C SER A 202 4.03 6.47 5.20
N ALA A 203 3.83 5.15 5.24
CA ALA A 203 3.31 4.44 6.40
C ALA A 203 4.47 4.12 7.34
N ASP A 204 4.44 4.70 8.53
CA ASP A 204 5.56 4.72 9.44
C ASP A 204 5.06 4.64 10.87
N MET A 205 5.48 3.62 11.63
CA MET A 205 4.97 3.34 12.99
C MET A 205 3.44 3.35 13.03
N ILE A 206 2.81 2.29 12.50
CA ILE A 206 1.35 2.11 12.47
C ILE A 206 0.90 0.92 13.33
N GLY A 207 1.73 0.52 14.29
CA GLY A 207 1.57 -0.69 15.08
C GLY A 207 1.32 -0.47 16.56
N TYR A 208 1.62 0.70 17.12
CA TYR A 208 1.44 1.02 18.53
C TYR A 208 0.23 1.96 18.77
N ASP A 209 -0.43 1.74 19.90
CA ASP A 209 -1.63 2.45 20.36
C ASP A 209 -1.71 2.27 21.89
N ASP A 210 -1.52 3.35 22.64
CA ASP A 210 -1.69 3.36 24.08
C ASP A 210 -3.18 3.20 24.42
N THR A 211 -3.50 2.16 25.18
CA THR A 211 -4.88 1.88 25.61
C THR A 211 -5.56 3.01 26.41
N ASN A 212 -4.82 4.02 26.85
CA ASN A 212 -5.32 5.20 27.57
C ASN A 212 -5.60 6.40 26.66
N THR A 213 -5.24 6.35 25.38
CA THR A 213 -5.44 7.43 24.42
C THR A 213 -6.67 7.18 23.53
N VAL A 214 -6.99 8.17 22.70
CA VAL A 214 -7.99 7.98 21.65
C VAL A 214 -7.31 7.16 20.56
N MET A 215 -7.99 6.11 20.08
CA MET A 215 -7.52 5.34 18.93
C MET A 215 -7.49 6.22 17.68
N ASP A 216 -6.35 6.86 17.43
CA ASP A 216 -6.19 7.92 16.44
C ASP A 216 -4.96 7.70 15.56
N ILE A 217 -4.86 8.49 14.48
CA ILE A 217 -3.74 8.42 13.57
C ILE A 217 -3.44 9.79 13.00
N VAL A 218 -2.16 10.05 12.81
CA VAL A 218 -1.67 11.34 12.34
C VAL A 218 -1.41 11.28 10.84
N ILE A 219 -2.00 12.24 10.15
CA ILE A 219 -1.67 12.63 8.79
C ILE A 219 -0.65 13.77 8.90
N GLY A 220 0.62 13.39 8.93
CA GLY A 220 1.75 14.31 9.07
C GLY A 220 2.04 15.04 7.77
N ARG A 221 1.81 16.35 7.76
CA ARG A 221 2.09 17.24 6.62
C ARG A 221 3.32 18.09 6.89
N VAL A 222 4.01 18.47 5.82
CA VAL A 222 5.18 19.36 5.90
C VAL A 222 4.77 20.80 6.18
N ASN A 223 3.77 21.30 5.47
CA ASN A 223 3.31 22.69 5.55
C ASN A 223 1.77 22.76 5.42
N THR A 224 1.22 23.98 5.46
CA THR A 224 -0.23 24.24 5.37
C THR A 224 -0.78 24.23 3.94
N ASP A 225 -0.01 23.74 2.97
CA ASP A 225 -0.49 23.69 1.59
C ASP A 225 -1.71 22.75 1.52
N ASP A 226 -2.71 23.11 0.73
CA ASP A 226 -3.86 22.24 0.44
C ASP A 226 -3.30 20.93 -0.13
N SER A 227 -3.28 19.87 0.67
CA SER A 227 -2.74 18.56 0.32
C SER A 227 -3.91 17.63 -0.03
N PRO A 228 -4.21 17.41 -1.33
CA PRO A 228 -5.33 16.54 -1.72
C PRO A 228 -5.13 15.10 -1.21
N THR A 229 -3.88 14.68 -1.02
CA THR A 229 -3.55 13.39 -0.42
C THR A 229 -3.98 13.34 1.05
N ALA A 230 -3.71 14.38 1.83
CA ALA A 230 -4.12 14.43 3.24
C ALA A 230 -5.64 14.38 3.38
N ASP A 231 -6.37 15.19 2.59
CA ASP A 231 -7.84 15.23 2.62
C ASP A 231 -8.45 13.88 2.21
N ALA A 232 -7.89 13.23 1.19
CA ALA A 232 -8.33 11.91 0.75
C ALA A 232 -8.07 10.81 1.80
N VAL A 233 -6.96 10.90 2.53
CA VAL A 233 -6.66 9.96 3.64
C VAL A 233 -7.58 10.21 4.83
N GLU A 234 -7.85 11.47 5.21
CA GLU A 234 -8.83 11.80 6.25
C GLU A 234 -10.23 11.29 5.90
N GLN A 235 -10.63 11.42 4.64
CA GLN A 235 -11.88 10.86 4.14
C GLN A 235 -11.91 9.32 4.23
N ALA A 236 -10.82 8.65 3.85
CA ALA A 236 -10.73 7.20 3.95
C ALA A 236 -10.79 6.71 5.41
N LEU A 237 -10.12 7.41 6.34
CA LEU A 237 -10.21 7.13 7.77
C LEU A 237 -11.66 7.21 8.25
N THR A 238 -12.34 8.31 7.92
CA THR A 238 -13.73 8.57 8.30
C THR A 238 -14.70 7.52 7.73
N ASN A 239 -14.47 7.06 6.50
CA ASN A 239 -15.39 6.18 5.79
C ASN A 239 -15.22 4.70 6.14
N TYR A 240 -14.00 4.25 6.43
CA TYR A 240 -13.65 2.82 6.42
C TYR A 240 -13.06 2.30 7.71
N THR A 241 -12.78 3.16 8.69
CA THR A 241 -12.06 2.79 9.90
C THR A 241 -12.75 3.29 11.17
N ALA A 242 -12.29 2.80 12.31
CA ALA A 242 -12.63 3.33 13.63
C ALA A 242 -11.65 4.40 14.15
N LEU A 243 -10.60 4.74 13.37
CA LEU A 243 -9.55 5.67 13.80
C LEU A 243 -10.02 7.12 13.72
N ALA A 244 -9.70 7.90 14.75
CA ALA A 244 -9.86 9.35 14.68
C ALA A 244 -8.72 9.98 13.85
N PRO A 245 -9.01 10.76 12.80
CA PRO A 245 -7.98 11.42 12.03
C PRO A 245 -7.45 12.67 12.76
N TYR A 246 -6.13 12.86 12.75
CA TYR A 246 -5.48 14.09 13.17
C TYR A 246 -4.52 14.60 12.09
N GLN A 247 -4.73 15.81 11.56
CA GLN A 247 -3.80 16.38 10.57
C GLN A 247 -2.72 17.25 11.22
N GLY A 248 -1.50 16.72 11.33
CA GLY A 248 -0.34 17.42 11.87
C GLY A 248 0.39 18.30 10.84
N LEU A 249 1.16 19.29 11.31
CA LEU A 249 1.98 20.19 10.48
C LEU A 249 3.45 20.18 10.96
N GLY A 250 4.40 20.39 10.04
CA GLY A 250 5.83 20.45 10.35
C GLY A 250 6.53 19.08 10.38
N TRP A 251 5.88 18.03 9.90
CA TRP A 251 6.40 16.67 9.90
C TRP A 251 7.39 16.47 8.76
N THR A 252 8.67 16.31 9.10
CA THR A 252 9.79 16.33 8.14
C THR A 252 10.79 15.19 8.31
N GLY A 253 10.48 14.18 9.13
CA GLY A 253 11.34 13.02 9.35
C GLY A 253 10.64 11.73 8.97
N SER A 254 10.51 11.46 7.66
CA SER A 254 10.14 10.16 7.09
C SER A 254 10.31 10.21 5.55
N ASP A 255 10.06 9.09 4.87
CA ASP A 255 10.23 8.91 3.42
C ASP A 255 9.32 9.75 2.53
N HIS A 256 8.31 10.45 3.08
CA HIS A 256 7.47 11.39 2.31
C HIS A 256 8.24 12.65 1.88
N MET A 257 9.33 12.98 2.57
CA MET A 257 10.06 14.24 2.37
C MET A 257 10.71 14.39 0.98
N PRO A 258 11.43 13.39 0.44
CA PRO A 258 11.98 13.50 -0.91
C PRO A 258 10.91 13.72 -1.99
N PHE A 259 9.72 13.13 -1.82
CA PHE A 259 8.59 13.36 -2.71
C PHE A 259 8.06 14.80 -2.60
N HIS A 260 7.89 15.29 -1.37
CA HIS A 260 7.48 16.68 -1.11
C HIS A 260 8.45 17.68 -1.75
N ASN A 261 9.76 17.46 -1.60
CA ASN A 261 10.81 18.34 -2.10
C ASN A 261 10.79 18.53 -3.63
N VAL A 262 10.21 17.58 -4.38
CA VAL A 262 10.05 17.68 -5.84
C VAL A 262 8.63 18.04 -6.27
N GLY A 263 7.76 18.42 -5.32
CA GLY A 263 6.39 18.89 -5.56
C GLY A 263 5.38 17.77 -5.78
N ILE A 264 5.68 16.53 -5.39
CA ILE A 264 4.71 15.43 -5.38
C ILE A 264 3.91 15.53 -4.07
N PRO A 265 2.57 15.51 -4.11
CA PRO A 265 1.76 15.43 -2.90
C PRO A 265 2.11 14.18 -2.08
N SER A 266 2.56 14.37 -0.85
CA SER A 266 2.96 13.28 0.03
C SER A 266 2.63 13.59 1.49
N ILE A 267 2.40 12.53 2.27
CA ILE A 267 2.12 12.60 3.70
C ILE A 267 2.93 11.55 4.46
N LEU A 268 3.19 11.84 5.73
CA LEU A 268 3.47 10.81 6.73
C LEU A 268 2.14 10.31 7.30
N PHE A 269 2.02 9.00 7.46
CA PHE A 269 0.88 8.32 8.06
C PHE A 269 1.40 7.47 9.22
N ILE A 270 1.21 7.99 10.43
CA ILE A 270 1.90 7.56 11.65
C ILE A 270 0.96 7.57 12.83
N GLU A 271 1.17 6.68 13.79
CA GLU A 271 0.39 6.59 15.02
C GLU A 271 0.26 7.92 15.78
N GLY A 272 -0.88 8.12 16.44
CA GLY A 272 -1.18 9.39 17.09
C GLY A 272 -0.48 9.63 18.41
N ASP A 273 -0.07 8.57 19.11
CA ASP A 273 0.78 8.71 20.30
C ASP A 273 2.16 9.33 19.98
N TYR A 274 2.58 9.29 18.70
CA TYR A 274 3.75 10.05 18.24
C TYR A 274 3.50 11.56 18.19
N TYR A 275 2.28 12.03 17.92
CA TYR A 275 2.01 13.48 18.01
C TYR A 275 2.11 13.97 19.46
N ASP A 276 1.63 13.19 20.42
CA ASP A 276 1.80 13.51 21.85
C ASP A 276 3.26 13.42 22.30
N TYR A 277 4.11 12.65 21.63
CA TYR A 277 5.56 12.66 21.81
C TYR A 277 6.20 14.05 21.59
N TRP A 278 5.63 14.89 20.72
CA TRP A 278 6.12 16.25 20.48
C TRP A 278 5.63 17.28 21.51
N ASN A 279 4.70 16.92 22.40
CA ASN A 279 4.35 17.75 23.54
C ASN A 279 5.49 17.76 24.57
N ASN A 280 5.61 18.86 25.32
CA ASN A 280 6.66 18.99 26.35
C ASN A 280 6.05 19.37 27.72
N PRO A 281 5.97 18.44 28.68
CA PRO A 281 6.37 17.03 28.57
C PRO A 281 5.41 16.22 27.67
N PRO A 282 5.88 15.12 27.05
CA PRO A 282 4.98 14.24 26.32
C PRO A 282 3.97 13.61 27.28
N GLU A 283 2.72 13.50 26.86
CA GLU A 283 1.67 12.87 27.67
C GLU A 283 1.71 11.34 27.52
N TYR A 284 1.99 10.87 26.30
CA TYR A 284 2.13 9.47 25.92
C TYR A 284 3.33 9.35 24.98
N GLU A 285 4.06 8.23 25.06
CA GLU A 285 5.29 7.98 24.31
C GLU A 285 5.32 6.50 23.97
N ASN A 286 5.59 6.18 22.70
CA ASN A 286 5.92 4.83 22.29
C ASN A 286 7.15 4.36 23.11
N PRO A 287 6.97 3.46 24.09
CA PRO A 287 7.96 3.26 25.15
C PRO A 287 9.22 2.53 24.67
N TYR A 288 9.18 2.03 23.44
CA TYR A 288 10.24 1.22 22.86
C TYR A 288 10.84 1.82 21.59
N TYR A 289 10.39 3.00 21.15
CA TYR A 289 10.94 3.68 19.98
C TYR A 289 12.47 3.69 20.02
N HIS A 290 13.11 3.25 18.91
CA HIS A 290 14.56 3.19 18.77
C HIS A 290 15.29 2.39 19.87
N SER A 291 14.64 1.36 20.44
CA SER A 291 15.22 0.52 21.51
C SER A 291 15.25 -0.97 21.13
N ASP A 292 15.91 -1.77 21.97
CA ASP A 292 15.87 -3.24 21.87
C ASP A 292 14.48 -3.81 22.12
N GLY A 293 13.66 -3.10 22.90
CA GLY A 293 12.27 -3.43 23.15
C GLY A 293 11.34 -3.14 21.98
N ASP A 294 11.81 -2.57 20.87
CA ASP A 294 11.02 -2.43 19.64
C ASP A 294 10.91 -3.80 18.94
N SER A 295 10.26 -4.73 19.64
CA SER A 295 10.20 -6.14 19.32
C SER A 295 8.79 -6.69 19.50
N ILE A 296 8.42 -7.65 18.67
CA ILE A 296 7.19 -8.42 18.86
C ILE A 296 7.17 -9.23 20.17
N ASP A 297 8.35 -9.47 20.76
CA ASP A 297 8.48 -10.17 22.04
C ASP A 297 8.16 -9.25 23.24
N SER A 298 8.10 -7.93 23.02
CA SER A 298 7.72 -6.97 24.05
C SER A 298 6.24 -7.13 24.45
N PRO A 299 5.95 -7.22 25.76
CA PRO A 299 4.60 -7.54 26.22
C PRO A 299 3.62 -6.40 25.93
N ASN A 300 2.52 -6.74 25.25
CA ASN A 300 1.44 -5.82 24.90
C ASN A 300 1.91 -4.61 24.08
N TYR A 301 2.89 -4.80 23.21
CA TYR A 301 3.43 -3.70 22.41
C TYR A 301 2.63 -3.46 21.12
N ILE A 302 2.65 -4.41 20.19
CA ILE A 302 2.01 -4.24 18.88
C ILE A 302 0.50 -4.53 18.95
N SER A 303 -0.30 -3.53 18.60
CA SER A 303 -1.75 -3.58 18.51
C SER A 303 -2.18 -3.94 17.08
N TYR A 304 -2.32 -5.24 16.79
CA TYR A 304 -2.74 -5.68 15.45
C TYR A 304 -4.16 -5.24 15.06
N SER A 305 -5.03 -4.98 16.03
CA SER A 305 -6.34 -4.39 15.76
C SER A 305 -6.21 -2.95 15.27
N TYR A 306 -5.34 -2.17 15.91
CA TYR A 306 -5.03 -0.80 15.50
C TYR A 306 -4.40 -0.77 14.10
N ALA A 307 -3.35 -1.55 13.90
CA ALA A 307 -2.64 -1.62 12.63
C ALA A 307 -3.54 -2.10 11.47
N SER A 308 -4.52 -2.97 11.76
CA SER A 308 -5.52 -3.38 10.77
C SER A 308 -6.44 -2.23 10.38
N GLU A 309 -6.86 -1.36 11.31
CA GLU A 309 -7.66 -0.18 10.97
C GLU A 309 -6.85 0.83 10.15
N ALA A 310 -5.57 1.07 10.49
CA ALA A 310 -4.67 1.89 9.67
C ALA A 310 -4.54 1.31 8.25
N THR A 311 -4.40 -0.01 8.13
CA THR A 311 -4.35 -0.71 6.84
C THR A 311 -5.66 -0.60 6.04
N LYS A 312 -6.82 -0.65 6.71
CA LYS A 312 -8.14 -0.41 6.05
C LYS A 312 -8.21 0.98 5.43
N CYS A 313 -7.66 1.99 6.09
CA CYS A 313 -7.54 3.33 5.51
C CYS A 313 -6.73 3.30 4.22
N ILE A 314 -5.54 2.69 4.21
CA ILE A 314 -4.70 2.57 3.02
C ILE A 314 -5.46 1.87 1.87
N VAL A 315 -6.14 0.76 2.15
CA VAL A 315 -6.96 0.06 1.15
C VAL A 315 -8.10 0.93 0.63
N GLY A 316 -8.83 1.61 1.51
CA GLY A 316 -9.94 2.49 1.16
C GLY A 316 -9.49 3.67 0.30
N TYR A 317 -8.40 4.32 0.71
CA TYR A 317 -7.73 5.38 -0.04
C TYR A 317 -7.37 4.91 -1.46
N LEU A 318 -6.70 3.77 -1.60
CA LEU A 318 -6.33 3.24 -2.91
C LEU A 318 -7.56 2.91 -3.76
N CYS A 319 -8.60 2.31 -3.17
CA CYS A 319 -9.85 2.00 -3.86
C CYS A 319 -10.55 3.25 -4.41
N GLU A 320 -10.60 4.33 -3.64
CA GLU A 320 -11.21 5.58 -4.09
C GLU A 320 -10.33 6.34 -5.08
N GLN A 321 -9.06 6.53 -4.75
CA GLN A 321 -8.17 7.43 -5.48
C GLN A 321 -7.64 6.80 -6.76
N ALA A 322 -7.18 5.55 -6.71
CA ALA A 322 -6.76 4.82 -7.91
C ALA A 322 -7.95 4.24 -8.71
N GLN A 323 -9.17 4.44 -8.19
CA GLN A 323 -10.44 4.00 -8.74
C GLN A 323 -10.47 2.50 -9.03
N VAL A 324 -10.79 1.73 -8.00
CA VAL A 324 -11.07 0.31 -8.17
C VAL A 324 -12.21 0.15 -9.18
N ILE A 325 -12.00 -0.76 -10.12
CA ILE A 325 -12.97 -1.18 -11.12
C ILE A 325 -13.64 -2.42 -10.53
N PRO A 326 -14.89 -2.32 -10.06
CA PRO A 326 -15.57 -3.47 -9.49
C PRO A 326 -15.62 -4.60 -10.52
N PRO A 327 -15.30 -5.86 -10.14
CA PRO A 327 -15.52 -6.97 -11.02
C PRO A 327 -17.00 -6.99 -11.41
N ALA A 328 -17.28 -7.21 -12.69
CA ALA A 328 -18.65 -7.37 -13.14
C ALA A 328 -19.23 -8.67 -12.57
N THR A 329 -19.85 -8.59 -11.40
CA THR A 329 -20.54 -9.74 -10.80
C THR A 329 -21.83 -9.97 -11.57
N LEU A 330 -21.81 -10.96 -12.46
CA LEU A 330 -22.98 -11.32 -13.26
C LEU A 330 -24.00 -12.05 -12.37
N VAL A 331 -25.03 -11.35 -11.92
CA VAL A 331 -26.21 -12.00 -11.32
C VAL A 331 -27.12 -12.45 -12.44
N GLN A 332 -27.18 -13.76 -12.68
CA GLN A 332 -28.03 -14.37 -13.71
C GLN A 332 -29.32 -14.92 -13.09
N SER A 333 -30.46 -14.65 -13.72
CA SER A 333 -31.67 -15.45 -13.48
C SER A 333 -32.41 -15.72 -14.79
N VAL A 334 -32.86 -16.96 -14.96
CA VAL A 334 -33.71 -17.33 -16.11
C VAL A 334 -35.16 -17.15 -15.67
N THR A 335 -35.84 -16.17 -16.25
CA THR A 335 -37.24 -15.89 -15.93
C THR A 335 -38.12 -16.28 -17.11
N GLY A 336 -39.02 -17.25 -16.90
CA GLY A 336 -40.06 -17.59 -17.87
C GLY A 336 -39.56 -17.93 -19.28
N GLY A 337 -38.86 -19.07 -19.43
CA GLY A 337 -38.82 -19.83 -20.69
C GLY A 337 -38.03 -19.26 -21.87
N SER A 338 -37.16 -18.25 -21.69
CA SER A 338 -36.11 -17.84 -22.66
C SER A 338 -35.37 -16.57 -22.25
N THR A 339 -35.84 -15.83 -21.24
CA THR A 339 -35.19 -14.57 -20.86
C THR A 339 -34.07 -14.81 -19.86
N LEU A 340 -32.84 -14.44 -20.22
CA LEU A 340 -31.71 -14.32 -19.31
C LEU A 340 -31.66 -12.88 -18.79
N GLU A 341 -31.90 -12.72 -17.50
CA GLU A 341 -31.71 -11.46 -16.80
C GLU A 341 -30.30 -11.41 -16.24
N LEU A 342 -29.56 -10.38 -16.61
CA LEU A 342 -28.20 -10.10 -16.19
C LEU A 342 -28.18 -8.78 -15.43
N CYS A 343 -27.42 -8.74 -14.33
CA CYS A 343 -27.21 -7.50 -13.60
C CYS A 343 -25.78 -7.44 -13.08
N TRP A 344 -25.14 -6.27 -13.22
CA TRP A 344 -23.83 -5.95 -12.66
C TRP A 344 -23.63 -4.43 -12.55
N PHE A 345 -22.54 -3.99 -11.91
CA PHE A 345 -22.18 -2.58 -11.81
C PHE A 345 -21.08 -2.21 -12.81
N THR A 346 -21.25 -1.11 -13.56
CA THR A 346 -20.22 -0.62 -14.47
C THR A 346 -19.48 0.57 -13.87
N ALA A 347 -18.16 0.61 -14.02
CA ALA A 347 -17.33 1.75 -13.70
C ALA A 347 -17.33 2.81 -14.84
N PRO A 348 -17.18 4.10 -14.49
CA PRO A 348 -17.05 5.16 -15.48
C PRO A 348 -15.78 4.94 -16.33
N ASN A 349 -15.89 5.22 -17.63
CA ASN A 349 -14.84 5.03 -18.65
C ASN A 349 -14.36 3.58 -18.91
N VAL A 350 -14.94 2.57 -18.26
CA VAL A 350 -14.67 1.15 -18.54
C VAL A 350 -15.73 0.58 -19.48
N VAL A 351 -15.30 -0.03 -20.58
CA VAL A 351 -16.21 -0.74 -21.50
C VAL A 351 -16.34 -2.17 -21.01
N TYR A 352 -17.56 -2.68 -20.91
CA TYR A 352 -17.79 -4.06 -20.48
C TYR A 352 -18.25 -4.89 -21.66
N ASN A 353 -17.62 -6.04 -21.90
CA ASN A 353 -17.98 -6.95 -22.96
C ASN A 353 -18.61 -8.21 -22.38
N LEU A 354 -19.82 -8.52 -22.82
CA LEU A 354 -20.51 -9.76 -22.48
C LEU A 354 -20.11 -10.85 -23.48
N TYR A 355 -19.77 -12.02 -22.95
CA TYR A 355 -19.47 -13.22 -23.71
C TYR A 355 -20.35 -14.39 -23.28
N GLY A 356 -20.66 -15.27 -24.23
CA GLY A 356 -21.35 -16.54 -23.99
C GLY A 356 -20.54 -17.75 -24.45
N ALA A 357 -20.72 -18.90 -23.79
CA ALA A 357 -20.10 -20.18 -24.14
C ALA A 357 -21.04 -21.36 -23.89
N ASP A 358 -20.86 -22.44 -24.66
CA ASP A 358 -21.59 -23.71 -24.50
C ASP A 358 -20.93 -24.57 -23.41
N SER A 359 -21.67 -24.92 -22.35
CA SER A 359 -21.15 -25.77 -21.27
C SER A 359 -20.83 -27.20 -21.71
N LEU A 360 -21.47 -27.69 -22.77
CA LEU A 360 -21.32 -29.06 -23.25
C LEU A 360 -20.06 -29.27 -24.07
N LEU A 361 -19.47 -28.20 -24.60
CA LEU A 361 -18.26 -28.30 -25.42
C LEU A 361 -16.97 -28.34 -24.60
N GLN A 362 -16.99 -28.01 -23.30
CA GLN A 362 -15.83 -27.98 -22.37
C GLN A 362 -14.54 -27.30 -22.89
N THR A 363 -14.58 -26.66 -24.05
CA THR A 363 -13.46 -25.97 -24.71
C THR A 363 -13.93 -24.63 -25.24
N ASN A 364 -13.09 -23.61 -25.02
CA ASN A 364 -13.12 -22.31 -25.68
C ASN A 364 -13.42 -22.45 -27.19
N PRO A 365 -14.23 -21.56 -27.79
CA PRO A 365 -14.15 -20.12 -27.53
C PRO A 365 -15.40 -19.48 -26.93
N TRP A 366 -15.18 -18.58 -25.97
CA TRP A 366 -16.13 -17.52 -25.60
C TRP A 366 -16.48 -16.68 -26.83
N THR A 367 -17.78 -16.55 -27.11
CA THR A 367 -18.29 -15.77 -28.24
C THR A 367 -18.74 -14.42 -27.72
N PHE A 368 -18.21 -13.34 -28.31
CA PHE A 368 -18.65 -11.98 -27.99
C PHE A 368 -20.14 -11.80 -28.32
N ILE A 369 -20.89 -11.22 -27.38
CA ILE A 369 -22.32 -10.94 -27.53
C ILE A 369 -22.52 -9.44 -27.79
N GLN A 370 -22.10 -8.60 -26.84
CA GLN A 370 -22.34 -7.15 -26.89
C GLN A 370 -21.39 -6.40 -25.95
N SER A 371 -21.08 -5.15 -26.33
CA SER A 371 -20.42 -4.17 -25.46
C SER A 371 -21.44 -3.28 -24.76
N PHE A 372 -21.18 -2.98 -23.50
CA PHE A 372 -21.92 -2.05 -22.68
C PHE A 372 -21.07 -0.80 -22.50
N PRO A 373 -21.62 0.39 -22.80
CA PRO A 373 -20.88 1.62 -22.68
C PRO A 373 -20.53 1.88 -21.21
N PRO A 374 -19.49 2.66 -20.94
CA PRO A 374 -19.15 3.04 -19.59
C PRO A 374 -20.29 3.85 -18.96
N THR A 375 -20.77 3.42 -17.81
CA THR A 375 -21.69 4.19 -16.98
C THR A 375 -21.19 4.20 -15.54
N ASN A 376 -21.89 4.84 -14.61
CA ASN A 376 -21.60 4.77 -13.17
C ASN A 376 -22.85 4.27 -12.43
N ALA A 377 -23.43 3.19 -12.94
CA ALA A 377 -24.72 2.67 -12.48
C ALA A 377 -24.75 1.14 -12.55
N THR A 378 -25.69 0.58 -11.80
CA THR A 378 -26.14 -0.79 -12.01
C THR A 378 -26.78 -0.90 -13.38
N VAL A 379 -26.27 -1.82 -14.20
CA VAL A 379 -26.84 -2.17 -15.49
C VAL A 379 -27.66 -3.43 -15.29
N GLU A 380 -28.98 -3.32 -15.49
CA GLU A 380 -29.89 -4.44 -15.62
C GLU A 380 -30.19 -4.66 -17.10
N PHE A 381 -30.05 -5.90 -17.56
CA PHE A 381 -30.20 -6.22 -18.97
C PHE A 381 -30.87 -7.59 -19.16
N SER A 382 -31.85 -7.63 -20.07
CA SER A 382 -32.58 -8.84 -20.41
C SER A 382 -32.23 -9.28 -21.83
N ILE A 383 -31.75 -10.52 -21.97
CA ILE A 383 -31.47 -11.14 -23.27
C ILE A 383 -32.52 -12.20 -23.56
N GLN A 384 -33.15 -12.12 -24.72
CA GLN A 384 -34.00 -13.20 -25.23
C GLN A 384 -33.10 -14.30 -25.81
N LEU A 385 -33.09 -15.45 -25.17
CA LEU A 385 -32.42 -16.67 -25.63
C LEU A 385 -33.35 -17.41 -26.61
N ASP A 386 -32.93 -17.60 -27.86
CA ASP A 386 -33.64 -18.47 -28.80
C ASP A 386 -33.41 -19.94 -28.41
N LEU A 387 -34.35 -20.53 -27.67
CA LEU A 387 -34.22 -21.90 -27.16
C LEU A 387 -34.11 -22.99 -28.25
N ASN A 388 -34.32 -22.64 -29.53
CA ASN A 388 -34.10 -23.58 -30.63
C ASN A 388 -32.63 -23.60 -31.11
N THR A 389 -31.85 -22.58 -30.76
CA THR A 389 -30.45 -22.39 -31.21
C THR A 389 -29.47 -22.13 -30.06
N VAL A 390 -29.94 -21.98 -28.81
CA VAL A 390 -29.10 -21.76 -27.64
C VAL A 390 -28.21 -22.98 -27.38
N THR A 391 -27.00 -22.89 -27.89
CA THR A 391 -25.86 -23.73 -27.49
C THR A 391 -25.18 -23.15 -26.25
N GLN A 392 -25.24 -21.83 -26.03
CA GLN A 392 -24.52 -21.17 -24.95
C GLN A 392 -25.29 -21.24 -23.61
N SER A 393 -24.66 -21.75 -22.56
CA SER A 393 -25.26 -21.91 -21.23
C SER A 393 -24.39 -21.34 -20.11
N MET A 394 -23.28 -20.70 -20.47
CA MET A 394 -22.40 -19.96 -19.55
C MET A 394 -22.21 -18.55 -20.10
N PHE A 395 -22.22 -17.56 -19.21
CA PHE A 395 -22.04 -16.16 -19.54
C PHE A 395 -20.98 -15.55 -18.63
N ARG A 396 -20.21 -14.60 -19.16
CA ARG A 396 -19.26 -13.81 -18.38
C ARG A 396 -19.18 -12.39 -18.92
N VAL A 397 -18.82 -11.45 -18.06
CA VAL A 397 -18.55 -10.08 -18.43
C VAL A 397 -17.08 -9.80 -18.17
N GLU A 398 -16.37 -9.26 -19.16
CA GLU A 398 -15.00 -8.80 -19.01
C GLU A 398 -14.94 -7.29 -19.19
N SER A 399 -14.24 -6.59 -18.30
CA SER A 399 -13.90 -5.17 -18.48
C SER A 399 -12.76 -5.04 -19.48
N GLN A 400 -12.86 -4.07 -20.39
CA GLN A 400 -11.79 -3.60 -21.27
C GLN A 400 -11.24 -2.28 -20.78
#